data_AF-A0A1I4D483-F1
#
_entry.id   AF-A0A1I4D483-F1
#
_cell.length_a   1.000
_cell.length_b   1.000
_cell.length_c   1.000
_cell.angle_alpha   90.00
_cell.angle_beta   90.00
_cell.angle_gamma   90.00
#
_symmetry.space_group_name_H-M   'P 1'
#
loop_
_entity.id
_entity.type
_entity.pdbx_description
1 polymer ?
#
loop_
_entity_poly.entity_id
_entity_poly.type
_entity_poly.pdbx_seq_one_letter_code
_entity_poly.pdbx_strand_id
1 'polypeptide(L)'
;MLREIERSVLSGRFPAAFEGILVTSVDSPAVGGFAPALRRLYFVRFAFAIVWAVLVFLTTKSGLGPAGIVLVVVYPLFDVGSAIVDARSAKGSKSVRGLYVNMAISLLATIGIGVAAASGIPAVLRVWGAWAIVAGLVQLIVALVRRRMGGQWPMILSGGISVLAGANFILGASGAKPSLTNVAGYAVLGGIFFLVSAIRLGRAAKGK
;
A
#
# COMPACT_ATOMS: atom_id res chain seq x y z
N MET A 1 -29.42 -3.52 -15.59
CA MET A 1 -28.36 -2.99 -14.71
C MET A 1 -28.87 -2.81 -13.27
N LEU A 2 -29.83 -1.91 -12.99
CA LEU A 2 -30.37 -1.75 -11.62
C LEU A 2 -31.20 -2.95 -11.14
N ARG A 3 -31.95 -3.61 -12.05
CA ARG A 3 -32.73 -4.83 -11.72
C ARG A 3 -31.89 -6.08 -11.43
N GLU A 4 -30.61 -6.06 -11.79
CA GLU A 4 -29.67 -7.16 -11.50
C GLU A 4 -29.17 -7.07 -10.05
N ILE A 5 -28.91 -5.83 -9.61
CA ILE A 5 -28.44 -5.50 -8.25
C ILE A 5 -29.54 -5.80 -7.22
N GLU A 6 -30.78 -5.44 -7.51
CA GLU A 6 -31.92 -5.65 -6.60
C GLU A 6 -32.23 -7.14 -6.39
N ARG A 7 -32.14 -7.96 -7.44
CA ARG A 7 -32.34 -9.42 -7.36
C ARG A 7 -31.24 -10.16 -6.58
N SER A 8 -30.00 -9.67 -6.61
CA SER A 8 -28.90 -10.28 -5.83
C SER A 8 -28.98 -9.96 -4.34
N VAL A 9 -29.53 -8.81 -3.96
CA VAL A 9 -29.71 -8.43 -2.55
C VAL A 9 -30.86 -9.21 -1.91
N LEU A 10 -31.96 -9.43 -2.65
CA LEU A 10 -33.14 -10.13 -2.14
C LEU A 10 -32.99 -11.65 -2.05
N SER A 11 -32.03 -12.25 -2.77
CA SER A 11 -31.84 -13.71 -2.83
C SER A 11 -30.77 -14.26 -1.88
N GLY A 12 -30.06 -13.39 -1.13
CA GLY A 12 -29.00 -13.80 -0.19
C GLY A 12 -27.84 -14.58 -0.82
N ARG A 13 -27.78 -14.66 -2.15
CA ARG A 13 -26.81 -15.45 -2.91
C ARG A 13 -25.82 -14.50 -3.58
N PHE A 14 -24.75 -14.19 -2.86
CA PHE A 14 -23.63 -13.43 -3.42
C PHE A 14 -22.90 -14.32 -4.46
N PRO A 15 -22.76 -13.87 -5.72
CA PRO A 15 -21.91 -14.56 -6.68
C PRO A 15 -20.45 -14.49 -6.21
N ALA A 16 -19.65 -15.50 -6.58
CA ALA A 16 -18.26 -15.73 -6.18
C ALA A 16 -17.23 -14.63 -6.55
N ALA A 17 -17.66 -13.39 -6.75
CA ALA A 17 -16.88 -12.24 -7.18
C ALA A 17 -16.22 -11.43 -6.03
N PHE A 18 -16.27 -11.90 -4.78
CA PHE A 18 -15.65 -11.23 -3.63
C PHE A 18 -14.21 -11.67 -3.31
N GLU A 19 -13.64 -12.63 -4.05
CA GLU A 19 -12.35 -13.26 -3.71
C GLU A 19 -11.10 -12.60 -4.33
N GLY A 20 -11.13 -11.31 -4.69
CA GLY A 20 -10.12 -10.72 -5.61
C GLY A 20 -9.33 -9.52 -5.12
N ILE A 21 -9.01 -9.37 -3.82
CA ILE A 21 -8.35 -8.15 -3.31
C ILE A 21 -6.80 -8.20 -3.43
N LEU A 22 -6.23 -7.09 -3.89
CA LEU A 22 -4.80 -6.74 -4.10
C LEU A 22 -4.14 -7.27 -5.38
N VAL A 23 -4.03 -6.38 -6.36
CA VAL A 23 -3.37 -6.61 -7.64
C VAL A 23 -1.86 -6.48 -7.48
N THR A 24 -1.16 -7.60 -7.64
CA THR A 24 -0.09 -7.72 -8.65
C THR A 24 -0.18 -9.12 -9.28
N SER A 25 -0.68 -9.16 -10.51
CA SER A 25 -0.56 -10.23 -11.52
C SER A 25 -1.18 -11.63 -11.26
N VAL A 26 -2.25 -11.88 -12.03
CA VAL A 26 -2.69 -13.13 -12.72
C VAL A 26 -2.88 -14.44 -11.96
N ASP A 27 -4.08 -15.00 -12.16
CA ASP A 27 -4.34 -16.42 -12.33
C ASP A 27 -3.15 -17.20 -12.92
N SER A 28 -2.63 -18.16 -12.16
CA SER A 28 -2.17 -19.47 -12.64
C SER A 28 -1.70 -20.30 -11.43
N PRO A 29 -1.84 -21.64 -11.47
CA PRO A 29 -1.76 -22.47 -10.28
C PRO A 29 -0.36 -22.34 -9.67
N ALA A 30 -0.29 -21.84 -8.44
CA ALA A 30 0.95 -21.76 -7.68
C ALA A 30 1.63 -23.14 -7.68
N VAL A 31 2.74 -23.24 -8.42
CA VAL A 31 3.77 -24.27 -8.22
C VAL A 31 4.35 -23.99 -6.82
N GLY A 32 4.37 -25.00 -5.96
CA GLY A 32 4.33 -24.93 -4.49
C GLY A 32 5.41 -24.15 -3.72
N GLY A 33 6.29 -23.38 -4.38
CA GLY A 33 7.35 -22.57 -3.74
C GLY A 33 7.05 -21.07 -3.59
N PHE A 34 6.17 -20.49 -4.40
CA PHE A 34 5.95 -19.02 -4.46
C PHE A 34 5.03 -18.47 -3.35
N ALA A 35 3.98 -19.22 -2.98
CA ALA A 35 2.98 -18.78 -2.02
C ALA A 35 3.51 -18.58 -0.57
N PRO A 36 4.43 -19.43 -0.04
CA PRO A 36 4.92 -19.26 1.34
C PRO A 36 5.82 -18.02 1.54
N ALA A 37 6.71 -17.72 0.59
CA ALA A 37 7.62 -16.58 0.68
C ALA A 37 6.85 -15.24 0.60
N LEU A 38 5.89 -15.14 -0.33
CA LEU A 38 5.05 -13.96 -0.48
C LEU A 38 4.13 -13.74 0.73
N ARG A 39 3.56 -14.83 1.27
CA ARG A 39 2.79 -14.78 2.53
C ARG A 39 3.65 -14.26 3.69
N ARG A 40 4.88 -14.75 3.84
CA ARG A 40 5.81 -14.27 4.89
C ARG A 40 6.12 -12.80 4.72
N LEU A 41 6.36 -12.34 3.49
CA LEU A 41 6.58 -10.93 3.19
C LEU A 41 5.40 -10.07 3.64
N TYR A 42 4.16 -10.46 3.34
CA TYR A 42 2.98 -9.71 3.77
C TYR A 42 2.79 -9.65 5.29
N PHE A 43 3.10 -10.72 6.03
CA PHE A 43 3.12 -10.66 7.49
C PHE A 43 4.18 -9.68 8.02
N VAL A 44 5.38 -9.67 7.43
CA VAL A 44 6.45 -8.74 7.80
C VAL A 44 6.04 -7.30 7.53
N ARG A 45 5.40 -7.03 6.37
CA ARG A 45 4.89 -5.69 6.04
C ARG A 45 3.78 -5.23 6.98
N PHE A 46 2.88 -6.12 7.38
CA PHE A 46 1.88 -5.84 8.41
C PHE A 46 2.53 -5.47 9.74
N ALA A 47 3.42 -6.34 10.26
CA ALA A 47 4.08 -6.11 11.54
C ALA A 47 4.88 -4.79 11.54
N PHE A 48 5.62 -4.54 10.46
CA PHE A 48 6.35 -3.28 10.26
C PHE A 48 5.40 -2.08 10.30
N ALA A 49 4.29 -2.10 9.56
CA ALA A 49 3.35 -0.98 9.50
C ALA A 49 2.77 -0.64 10.88
N ILE A 50 2.42 -1.64 11.69
CA ILE A 50 1.89 -1.44 13.05
C ILE A 50 2.97 -0.87 13.98
N VAL A 51 4.14 -1.50 14.03
CA VAL A 51 5.25 -1.04 14.89
C VAL A 51 5.67 0.37 14.50
N TRP A 52 5.83 0.62 13.21
CA TRP A 52 6.20 1.92 12.68
C TRP A 52 5.18 3.00 13.04
N ALA A 53 3.88 2.74 12.86
CA ALA A 53 2.83 3.71 13.18
C ALA A 53 2.82 4.08 14.66
N VAL A 54 2.98 3.08 15.55
CA VAL A 54 3.09 3.30 16.99
C VAL A 54 4.31 4.15 17.31
N LEU A 55 5.48 3.81 16.75
CA LEU A 55 6.72 4.55 16.98
C LEU A 55 6.63 6.01 16.49
N VAL A 56 6.04 6.25 15.31
CA VAL A 56 5.80 7.61 14.81
C VAL A 56 4.90 8.37 15.77
N PHE A 57 3.77 7.78 16.16
CA PHE A 57 2.84 8.43 17.09
C PHE A 57 3.49 8.78 18.44
N LEU A 58 4.38 7.93 18.96
CA LEU A 58 5.06 8.17 20.22
C LEU A 58 6.19 9.20 20.11
N THR A 59 6.95 9.18 19.02
CA THR A 59 8.17 9.98 18.88
C THR A 59 7.94 11.37 18.30
N THR A 60 6.79 11.63 17.66
CA THR A 60 6.55 12.90 16.95
C THR A 60 5.53 13.82 17.62
N LYS A 61 5.12 13.54 18.87
CA LYS A 61 4.09 14.35 19.59
C LYS A 61 4.53 15.79 19.83
N SER A 62 5.81 16.00 20.11
CA SER A 62 6.37 17.31 20.44
C SER A 62 7.12 17.95 19.27
N GLY A 63 7.02 17.39 18.07
CA GLY A 63 7.76 17.82 16.89
C GLY A 63 8.58 16.70 16.26
N LEU A 64 9.32 17.02 15.20
CA LEU A 64 10.12 16.05 14.44
C LEU A 64 11.56 15.99 14.98
N GLY A 65 11.78 15.18 16.02
CA GLY A 65 13.12 14.88 16.54
C GLY A 65 13.87 13.81 15.72
N PRO A 66 15.14 13.50 16.04
CA PRO A 66 15.97 12.55 15.28
C PRO A 66 15.33 11.18 15.06
N ALA A 67 14.68 10.61 16.08
CA ALA A 67 13.96 9.34 15.97
C ALA A 67 12.81 9.43 14.95
N GLY A 68 12.05 10.51 14.96
CA GLY A 68 10.99 10.77 13.99
C GLY A 68 11.52 10.88 12.56
N ILE A 69 12.66 11.56 12.37
CA ILE A 69 13.34 11.66 11.07
C ILE A 69 13.72 10.27 10.54
N VAL A 70 14.38 9.46 11.37
CA VAL A 70 14.75 8.09 11.01
C VAL A 70 13.51 7.28 10.62
N LEU A 71 12.44 7.37 11.39
CA LEU A 71 11.19 6.64 11.11
C LEU A 71 10.59 7.06 9.76
N VAL A 72 10.45 8.35 9.47
CA VAL A 72 9.84 8.78 8.20
C VAL A 72 10.68 8.40 6.98
N VAL A 73 12.00 8.30 7.11
CA VAL A 73 12.91 7.86 6.03
C VAL A 73 12.91 6.33 5.88
N VAL A 74 12.84 5.59 7.00
CA VAL A 74 12.93 4.11 6.96
C VAL A 74 11.73 3.47 6.28
N TYR A 75 10.55 4.11 6.33
CA TYR A 75 9.33 3.57 5.73
C TYR A 75 9.43 3.40 4.20
N PRO A 76 9.71 4.44 3.39
CA PRO A 76 9.88 4.27 1.95
C PRO A 76 11.06 3.34 1.60
N LEU A 77 12.12 3.30 2.41
CA LEU A 77 13.22 2.34 2.23
C LEU A 77 12.76 0.89 2.44
N PHE A 78 11.93 0.65 3.46
CA PHE A 78 11.34 -0.65 3.71
C PHE A 78 10.42 -1.09 2.55
N ASP A 79 9.70 -0.14 1.94
CA ASP A 79 8.91 -0.41 0.74
C ASP A 79 9.78 -0.80 -0.47
N VAL A 80 10.94 -0.17 -0.66
CA VAL A 80 11.93 -0.58 -1.67
C VAL A 80 12.42 -2.00 -1.39
N GLY A 81 12.85 -2.29 -0.16
CA GLY A 81 13.30 -3.63 0.24
C GLY A 81 12.24 -4.70 0.01
N SER A 82 10.99 -4.39 0.35
CA SER A 82 9.85 -5.27 0.12
C SER A 82 9.62 -5.54 -1.37
N ALA A 83 9.69 -4.50 -2.20
CA ALA A 83 9.54 -4.64 -3.65
C ALA A 83 10.69 -5.44 -4.28
N ILE A 84 11.93 -5.31 -3.77
CA ILE A 84 13.07 -6.11 -4.21
C ILE A 84 12.86 -7.59 -3.90
N VAL A 85 12.42 -7.91 -2.67
CA VAL A 85 12.12 -9.29 -2.27
C VAL A 85 11.02 -9.88 -3.15
N ASP A 86 9.95 -9.12 -3.37
CA ASP A 86 8.84 -9.52 -4.24
C ASP A 86 9.29 -9.77 -5.69
N ALA A 87 10.10 -8.87 -6.26
CA ALA A 87 10.64 -9.02 -7.61
C ALA A 87 11.56 -10.23 -7.76
N ARG A 88 12.40 -10.51 -6.75
CA ARG A 88 13.26 -11.70 -6.72
C ARG A 88 12.45 -12.99 -6.65
N SER A 89 11.32 -12.96 -5.97
CA SER A 89 10.37 -14.08 -5.89
C SER A 89 9.53 -14.26 -7.16
N ALA A 90 9.50 -13.31 -8.11
CA ALA A 90 8.57 -13.34 -9.25
C ALA A 90 9.22 -13.56 -10.64
N LYS A 91 10.44 -14.14 -10.70
CA LYS A 91 11.25 -14.26 -11.94
C LYS A 91 10.40 -14.67 -13.17
N GLY A 92 10.27 -13.76 -14.15
CA GLY A 92 9.69 -14.01 -15.49
C GLY A 92 8.31 -13.39 -15.78
N SER A 93 7.64 -12.76 -14.81
CA SER A 93 6.28 -12.20 -15.01
C SER A 93 6.27 -10.72 -15.43
N LYS A 94 5.28 -10.31 -16.25
CA LYS A 94 4.95 -8.89 -16.56
C LYS A 94 4.68 -8.04 -15.30
N SER A 95 4.53 -8.65 -14.13
CA SER A 95 4.43 -8.01 -12.81
C SER A 95 5.64 -7.15 -12.44
N VAL A 96 6.84 -7.56 -12.90
CA VAL A 96 8.12 -7.00 -12.43
C VAL A 96 8.29 -5.52 -12.82
N ARG A 97 7.73 -5.07 -13.96
CA ARG A 97 7.81 -3.65 -14.37
C ARG A 97 7.10 -2.72 -13.36
N GLY A 98 5.96 -3.15 -12.81
CA GLY A 98 5.24 -2.38 -11.78
C GLY A 98 6.04 -2.28 -10.48
N LEU A 99 6.75 -3.35 -10.11
CA LEU A 99 7.62 -3.35 -8.94
C LEU A 99 8.81 -2.39 -9.09
N TYR A 100 9.42 -2.29 -10.28
CA TYR A 100 10.48 -1.30 -10.53
C TYR A 100 9.99 0.14 -10.44
N VAL A 101 8.80 0.42 -10.98
CA VAL A 101 8.18 1.76 -10.85
C VAL A 101 7.94 2.08 -9.38
N ASN A 102 7.42 1.13 -8.61
CA ASN A 102 7.24 1.30 -7.16
C ASN A 102 8.58 1.55 -6.45
N MET A 103 9.63 0.78 -6.75
CA MET A 103 10.97 0.99 -6.18
C MET A 103 11.50 2.39 -6.49
N ALA A 104 11.40 2.84 -7.75
CA ALA A 104 11.90 4.14 -8.16
C ALA A 104 11.16 5.29 -7.43
N ILE A 105 9.82 5.21 -7.38
CA ILE A 105 9.00 6.21 -6.69
C ILE A 105 9.32 6.22 -5.18
N SER A 106 9.47 5.04 -4.56
CA SER A 106 9.84 4.93 -3.14
C SER A 106 11.24 5.47 -2.85
N LEU A 107 12.23 5.22 -3.72
CA LEU A 107 13.58 5.79 -3.56
C LEU A 107 13.58 7.33 -3.68
N LEU A 108 12.85 7.88 -4.64
CA LEU A 108 12.67 9.33 -4.77
C LEU A 108 11.98 9.90 -3.52
N ALA A 109 10.98 9.21 -2.98
CA ALA A 109 10.32 9.59 -1.73
C ALA A 109 11.28 9.54 -0.53
N THR A 110 12.13 8.51 -0.42
CA THR A 110 13.17 8.44 0.62
C THR A 110 14.07 9.68 0.59
N ILE A 111 14.59 10.03 -0.58
CA ILE A 111 15.48 11.19 -0.74
C ILE A 111 14.73 12.48 -0.39
N GLY A 112 13.53 12.66 -0.97
CA GLY A 112 12.72 13.85 -0.74
C GLY A 112 12.33 14.03 0.72
N ILE A 113 11.95 12.95 1.42
CA ILE A 113 11.62 12.97 2.85
C ILE A 113 12.87 13.27 3.68
N GLY A 114 14.02 12.69 3.34
CA GLY A 114 15.28 12.98 4.01
C GLY A 114 15.64 14.46 3.97
N VAL A 115 15.47 15.10 2.80
CA VAL A 115 15.67 16.56 2.65
C VAL A 115 14.58 17.34 3.39
N ALA A 116 13.31 16.97 3.23
CA ALA A 116 12.19 17.67 3.84
C ALA A 116 12.18 17.60 5.37
N ALA A 117 12.74 16.54 5.96
CA ALA A 117 12.85 16.36 7.39
C ALA A 117 13.64 17.49 8.08
N ALA A 118 14.58 18.13 7.37
CA ALA A 118 15.31 19.30 7.87
C ALA A 118 14.41 20.53 8.07
N SER A 119 13.23 20.57 7.44
CA SER A 119 12.24 21.65 7.52
C SER A 119 11.02 21.31 8.39
N GLY A 120 11.05 20.16 9.08
CA GLY A 120 10.00 19.74 10.01
C GLY A 120 8.77 19.06 9.38
N ILE A 121 7.77 18.80 10.22
CA ILE A 121 6.57 18.01 9.87
C ILE A 121 5.83 18.52 8.63
N PRO A 122 5.59 19.83 8.43
CA PRO A 122 4.87 20.32 7.25
C PRO A 122 5.53 19.92 5.93
N ALA A 123 6.86 20.04 5.84
CA ALA A 123 7.59 19.67 4.63
C ALA A 123 7.52 18.15 4.39
N VAL A 124 7.68 17.35 5.44
CA VAL A 124 7.54 15.88 5.35
C VAL A 124 6.14 15.49 4.87
N LEU A 125 5.08 16.11 5.41
CA LEU A 125 3.70 15.85 4.99
C LEU A 125 3.46 16.15 3.51
N ARG A 126 4.06 17.23 2.98
CA ARG A 126 3.94 17.58 1.55
C ARG A 126 4.60 16.54 0.66
N VAL A 127 5.83 16.13 0.99
CA VAL A 127 6.54 15.10 0.20
C VAL A 127 5.85 13.75 0.32
N TRP A 128 5.43 13.36 1.52
CA TRP A 128 4.69 12.13 1.74
C TRP A 128 3.36 12.12 0.97
N GLY A 129 2.64 13.25 1.00
CA GLY A 129 1.40 13.41 0.26
C GLY A 129 1.60 13.32 -1.25
N ALA A 130 2.64 13.96 -1.78
CA ALA A 130 3.01 13.85 -3.19
C ALA A 130 3.35 12.40 -3.57
N TRP A 131 4.11 11.70 -2.72
CA TRP A 131 4.42 10.28 -2.92
C TRP A 131 3.15 9.42 -2.97
N ALA A 132 2.22 9.59 -2.02
CA ALA A 132 0.96 8.86 -1.98
C ALA A 132 0.09 9.14 -3.22
N ILE A 133 0.00 10.39 -3.66
CA ILE A 133 -0.72 10.74 -4.89
C ILE A 133 -0.10 10.04 -6.10
N VAL A 134 1.22 10.15 -6.29
CA VAL A 134 1.90 9.54 -7.44
C VAL A 134 1.74 8.01 -7.43
N ALA A 135 1.92 7.37 -6.27
CA ALA A 135 1.72 5.93 -6.13
C ALA A 135 0.27 5.51 -6.43
N GLY A 136 -0.71 6.25 -5.90
CA GLY A 136 -2.13 6.03 -6.14
C GLY A 136 -2.52 6.20 -7.60
N LEU A 137 -2.03 7.25 -8.27
CA LEU A 137 -2.26 7.48 -9.70
C LEU A 137 -1.68 6.36 -10.56
N VAL A 138 -0.48 5.87 -10.24
CA VAL A 138 0.11 4.71 -10.93
C VAL A 138 -0.79 3.48 -10.77
N GLN A 139 -1.31 3.20 -9.57
CA GLN A 139 -2.26 2.10 -9.35
C GLN A 139 -3.54 2.27 -10.19
N LEU A 140 -4.11 3.48 -10.20
CA LEU A 140 -5.30 3.80 -10.99
C LEU A 140 -5.07 3.61 -12.49
N ILE A 141 -3.97 4.12 -13.03
CA ILE A 141 -3.61 3.97 -14.44
C ILE A 141 -3.46 2.49 -14.79
N VAL A 142 -2.73 1.72 -13.98
CA VAL A 142 -2.56 0.28 -14.20
C VAL A 142 -3.90 -0.45 -14.16
N ALA A 143 -4.75 -0.13 -13.19
CA ALA A 143 -6.08 -0.72 -13.07
C ALA A 143 -6.97 -0.41 -14.29
N LEU A 144 -6.93 0.82 -14.80
CA LEU A 144 -7.67 1.26 -15.98
C LEU A 144 -7.18 0.57 -17.25
N VAL A 145 -5.86 0.47 -17.44
CA VAL A 145 -5.25 -0.27 -18.57
C VAL A 145 -5.65 -1.75 -18.52
N ARG A 146 -5.78 -2.31 -17.31
CA ARG A 146 -6.09 -3.72 -17.07
C ARG A 146 -7.57 -4.03 -16.86
N ARG A 147 -8.46 -3.03 -16.97
CA ARG A 147 -9.88 -3.16 -16.58
C ARG A 147 -10.64 -4.27 -17.31
N ARG A 148 -10.22 -4.63 -18.52
CA ARG A 148 -10.81 -5.72 -19.33
C ARG A 148 -10.49 -7.13 -18.82
N MET A 149 -9.52 -7.27 -17.91
CA MET A 149 -9.14 -8.57 -17.32
C MET A 149 -9.96 -8.95 -16.07
N GLY A 150 -10.91 -8.10 -15.65
CA GLY A 150 -11.67 -8.34 -14.42
C GLY A 150 -10.84 -8.15 -13.14
N GLY A 151 -11.50 -8.07 -11.98
CA GLY A 151 -10.84 -8.08 -10.66
C GLY A 151 -10.02 -6.83 -10.29
N GLN A 152 -10.09 -5.73 -11.05
CA GLN A 152 -9.27 -4.52 -10.79
C GLN A 152 -9.88 -3.55 -9.77
N TRP A 153 -11.14 -3.72 -9.38
CA TRP A 153 -11.84 -2.83 -8.43
C TRP A 153 -11.07 -2.58 -7.12
N PRO A 154 -10.39 -3.58 -6.53
CA PRO A 154 -9.60 -3.34 -5.32
C PRO A 154 -8.36 -2.47 -5.55
N MET A 155 -7.75 -2.56 -6.73
CA MET A 155 -6.64 -1.67 -7.12
C MET A 155 -7.13 -0.25 -7.36
N ILE A 156 -8.33 -0.09 -7.94
CA ILE A 156 -8.96 1.22 -8.12
C ILE A 156 -9.24 1.85 -6.76
N LEU A 157 -9.87 1.11 -5.84
CA LEU A 157 -10.20 1.59 -4.51
C LEU A 157 -8.93 1.98 -3.72
N SER A 158 -7.91 1.11 -3.75
CA SER A 158 -6.62 1.37 -3.10
C SER A 158 -5.95 2.63 -3.66
N GLY A 159 -5.89 2.76 -4.99
CA GLY A 159 -5.31 3.93 -5.65
C GLY A 159 -6.06 5.22 -5.29
N GLY A 160 -7.39 5.18 -5.28
CA GLY A 160 -8.24 6.30 -4.87
C GLY A 160 -8.01 6.72 -3.41
N ILE A 161 -7.99 5.77 -2.47
CA ILE A 161 -7.69 6.04 -1.06
C ILE A 161 -6.31 6.70 -0.92
N SER A 162 -5.32 6.23 -1.67
CA SER A 162 -3.97 6.78 -1.63
C SER A 162 -3.91 8.24 -2.12
N VAL A 163 -4.58 8.56 -3.22
CA VAL A 163 -4.68 9.93 -3.74
C VAL A 163 -5.37 10.86 -2.74
N LEU A 164 -6.51 10.41 -2.17
CA LEU A 164 -7.25 11.20 -1.19
C LEU A 164 -6.46 11.41 0.10
N ALA A 165 -5.80 10.36 0.61
CA ALA A 165 -4.94 10.46 1.77
C ALA A 165 -3.77 11.42 1.51
N GLY A 166 -3.14 11.33 0.34
CA GLY A 166 -2.04 12.22 -0.03
C GLY A 166 -2.45 13.69 -0.13
N ALA A 167 -3.62 13.96 -0.71
CA ALA A 167 -4.20 15.30 -0.73
C ALA A 167 -4.46 15.81 0.70
N ASN A 168 -5.02 14.96 1.56
CA ASN A 168 -5.26 15.30 2.97
C ASN A 168 -3.96 15.58 3.74
N PHE A 169 -2.86 14.88 3.44
CA PHE A 169 -1.56 15.17 4.05
C PHE A 169 -1.02 16.55 3.62
N ILE A 170 -1.13 16.88 2.33
CA ILE A 170 -0.71 18.20 1.81
C ILE A 170 -1.54 19.32 2.43
N LEU A 171 -2.86 19.14 2.53
CA LEU A 171 -3.74 20.11 3.19
C LEU A 171 -3.41 20.23 4.68
N GLY A 172 -3.22 19.10 5.35
CA GLY A 172 -2.83 19.05 6.77
C GLY A 172 -1.48 19.70 7.06
N ALA A 173 -0.57 19.76 6.08
CA ALA A 173 0.71 20.45 6.20
C ALA A 173 0.56 21.97 6.39
N SER A 174 -0.54 22.54 5.93
CA SER A 174 -0.84 23.97 6.05
C SER A 174 -1.80 24.29 7.20
N GLY A 175 -2.19 23.28 7.99
CA GLY A 175 -3.06 23.46 9.16
C GLY A 175 -2.34 24.08 10.36
N ALA A 176 -3.11 24.51 11.36
CA ALA A 176 -2.57 25.13 12.58
C ALA A 176 -1.68 24.22 13.43
N LYS A 177 -1.90 22.90 13.37
CA LYS A 177 -1.11 21.88 14.08
C LYS A 177 -0.78 20.69 13.16
N PRO A 178 0.18 20.84 12.23
CA PRO A 178 0.57 19.77 11.32
C PRO A 178 1.08 18.56 12.10
N SER A 179 0.58 17.37 11.75
CA SER A 179 0.89 16.13 12.49
C SER A 179 1.02 14.93 11.56
N LEU A 180 1.92 14.00 11.92
CA LEU A 180 2.10 12.72 11.23
C LEU A 180 1.08 11.65 11.66
N THR A 181 0.15 11.96 12.57
CA THR A 181 -0.88 11.01 13.03
C THR A 181 -1.69 10.42 11.87
N ASN A 182 -2.09 11.23 10.90
CA ASN A 182 -2.85 10.75 9.75
C ASN A 182 -2.01 9.86 8.82
N VAL A 183 -0.70 10.11 8.75
CA VAL A 183 0.25 9.26 8.01
C VAL A 183 0.38 7.90 8.70
N ALA A 184 0.52 7.89 10.03
CA ALA A 184 0.55 6.67 10.83
C ALA A 184 -0.75 5.85 10.68
N GLY A 185 -1.91 6.52 10.76
CA GLY A 185 -3.21 5.88 10.54
C GLY A 185 -3.35 5.26 9.14
N TYR A 186 -2.88 5.96 8.11
CA TYR A 186 -2.85 5.45 6.75
C TYR A 186 -1.95 4.21 6.61
N ALA A 187 -0.78 4.19 7.26
CA ALA A 187 0.09 3.01 7.29
C ALA A 187 -0.58 1.80 7.97
N VAL A 188 -1.35 2.01 9.05
CA VAL A 188 -2.13 0.95 9.71
C VAL A 188 -3.15 0.34 8.75
N LEU A 189 -3.89 1.17 7.99
CA LEU A 189 -4.82 0.68 6.97
C LEU A 189 -4.11 -0.17 5.91
N GLY A 190 -2.94 0.27 5.43
CA GLY A 190 -2.10 -0.53 4.52
C GLY A 190 -1.63 -1.84 5.16
N GLY A 191 -1.28 -1.83 6.45
CA GLY A 191 -0.94 -3.03 7.22
C GLY A 191 -2.08 -4.05 7.21
N ILE A 192 -3.32 -3.63 7.45
CA ILE A 192 -4.50 -4.51 7.43
C ILE A 192 -4.66 -5.16 6.05
N PHE A 193 -4.45 -4.42 4.97
CA PHE A 193 -4.47 -4.97 3.61
C PHE A 193 -3.40 -6.06 3.40
N PHE A 194 -2.19 -5.88 3.93
CA PHE A 194 -1.16 -6.92 3.89
C PHE A 194 -1.57 -8.15 4.72
N LEU A 195 -2.13 -7.97 5.91
CA LEU A 195 -2.60 -9.08 6.74
C LEU A 195 -3.69 -9.91 6.03
N VAL A 196 -4.70 -9.24 5.47
CA VAL A 196 -5.76 -9.90 4.70
C VAL A 196 -5.19 -10.69 3.54
N SER A 197 -4.21 -10.12 2.81
CA SER A 197 -3.53 -10.81 1.71
C SER A 197 -2.76 -12.04 2.18
N ALA A 198 -2.04 -11.93 3.30
CA ALA A 198 -1.28 -13.05 3.88
C ALA A 198 -2.19 -14.22 4.29
N ILE A 199 -3.34 -13.93 4.91
CA ILE A 199 -4.32 -14.94 5.31
C ILE A 199 -4.90 -15.64 4.08
N ARG A 200 -5.23 -14.88 3.03
CA ARG A 200 -5.79 -15.44 1.78
C ARG A 200 -4.80 -16.35 1.06
N LEU A 201 -3.52 -15.97 0.96
CA LEU A 201 -2.47 -16.85 0.44
C LEU A 201 -2.34 -18.15 1.26
N GLY A 202 -2.50 -18.07 2.59
CA GLY A 202 -2.46 -19.24 3.46
C GLY A 202 -3.61 -20.22 3.26
N ARG A 203 -4.81 -19.73 2.92
CA ARG A 203 -5.99 -20.57 2.63
C ARG A 203 -5.88 -21.22 1.26
N ALA A 204 -5.44 -20.49 0.24
CA ALA A 204 -5.23 -21.01 -1.10
C ALA A 204 -4.19 -22.15 -1.14
N ALA A 205 -3.18 -22.11 -0.25
CA ALA A 205 -2.18 -23.16 -0.13
C ALA A 205 -2.67 -24.43 0.60
N LYS A 206 -3.78 -24.36 1.36
CA LYS A 206 -4.36 -25.49 2.10
C LYS A 206 -5.52 -26.18 1.36
N GLY A 207 -6.06 -25.56 0.32
CA GLY A 207 -7.15 -26.10 -0.51
C GLY A 207 -6.67 -26.89 -1.74
N LYS A 208 -5.38 -27.20 -1.81
CA LYS A 208 -4.78 -28.19 -2.73
C LYS A 208 -4.37 -29.40 -1.91
#